data_AF-A0A7Y4WS32-F1
#
_entry.id   AF-A0A7Y4WS32-F1
#
_cell.length_a   1.000
_cell.length_b   1.000
_cell.length_c   1.000
_cell.angle_alpha   90.00
_cell.angle_beta   90.00
_cell.angle_gamma   90.00
#
_symmetry.space_group_name_H-M   'P 1'
#
loop_
_entity.id
_entity.type
_entity.pdbx_description
1 polymer ?
#
loop_
_entity_poly.entity_id
_entity_poly.type
_entity_poly.pdbx_seq_one_letter_code
_entity_poly.pdbx_strand_id
1 'polypeptide(L)'
;PGMYARGDYDLAGFAIGAVERDQVLPRRDMVAGDVVLGLQSSGVHSNGFSLVRRIVADQGLKFEAPAPFAKGESLGRALLVPTRIYVKSALAAIRESDVKGFAHITGGGLTENAPRVVPDDLDIEVDLASWMPLPVFQWLARAGGVDEREMLRTFNCGIGMIVVVAEARADDAARVLSDAGERVFRLGRLIKGNGEPTVRYKGRLGL
;
A
#
# COMPACT_ATOMS: atom_id res chain seq x y z
N PRO A 1 27.75 11.95 -20.55
CA PRO A 1 28.17 10.76 -21.34
C PRO A 1 29.08 9.85 -20.50
N GLY A 2 28.59 8.68 -20.07
CA GLY A 2 29.31 7.75 -19.18
C GLY A 2 28.58 7.36 -17.88
N MET A 3 27.43 7.98 -17.58
CA MET A 3 26.65 7.68 -16.37
C MET A 3 25.69 6.49 -16.53
N TYR A 4 25.12 6.29 -17.73
CA TYR A 4 24.18 5.20 -18.02
C TYR A 4 24.84 4.15 -18.91
N ALA A 5 24.62 2.87 -18.61
CA ALA A 5 25.03 1.78 -19.47
C ALA A 5 24.15 1.73 -20.73
N ARG A 6 24.56 0.93 -21.73
CA ARG A 6 23.81 0.81 -22.98
C ARG A 6 22.43 0.20 -22.71
N GLY A 7 21.38 0.96 -23.01
CA GLY A 7 19.99 0.54 -22.82
C GLY A 7 19.35 1.06 -21.53
N ASP A 8 20.13 1.66 -20.63
CA ASP A 8 19.61 2.31 -19.45
C ASP A 8 19.10 3.71 -19.79
N TYR A 9 17.96 4.06 -19.21
CA TYR A 9 17.45 5.42 -19.17
C TYR A 9 16.80 5.66 -17.81
N ASP A 10 16.73 6.92 -17.42
CA ASP A 10 16.05 7.35 -16.20
C ASP A 10 14.93 8.31 -16.55
N LEU A 11 13.86 8.26 -15.75
CA LEU A 11 12.66 9.05 -15.97
C LEU A 11 12.26 9.76 -14.69
N ALA A 12 12.28 11.09 -14.73
CA ALA A 12 11.74 11.93 -13.67
C ALA A 12 10.35 12.44 -14.04
N GLY A 13 9.42 12.39 -13.09
CA GLY A 13 8.08 12.96 -13.20
C GLY A 13 7.89 14.14 -12.23
N PHE A 14 7.06 15.10 -12.62
CA PHE A 14 6.71 16.26 -11.80
C PHE A 14 5.21 16.51 -11.86
N ALA A 15 4.60 16.87 -10.72
CA ALA A 15 3.18 17.16 -10.60
C ALA A 15 2.95 18.35 -9.65
N ILE A 16 1.91 19.15 -9.92
CA ILE A 16 1.43 20.24 -9.07
C ILE A 16 -0.05 19.97 -8.75
N GLY A 17 -0.42 20.14 -7.48
CA GLY A 17 -1.80 20.12 -7.02
C GLY A 17 -2.13 21.39 -6.21
N ALA A 18 -3.42 21.65 -6.00
CA ALA A 18 -3.91 22.75 -5.20
C ALA A 18 -4.89 22.21 -4.13
N VAL A 19 -4.90 22.85 -2.97
CA VAL A 19 -5.78 22.52 -1.83
C VAL A 19 -6.12 23.79 -1.07
N GLU A 20 -7.34 23.87 -0.56
CA GLU A 20 -7.72 24.95 0.36
C GLU A 20 -6.98 24.80 1.69
N ARG A 21 -6.53 25.91 2.28
CA ARG A 21 -5.64 25.89 3.44
C ARG A 21 -6.25 25.19 4.66
N ASP A 22 -7.55 25.30 4.82
CA ASP A 22 -8.33 24.68 5.91
C ASP A 22 -8.74 23.23 5.62
N GLN A 23 -8.45 22.71 4.42
CA GLN A 23 -8.76 21.34 3.99
C GLN A 23 -7.50 20.45 3.88
N VAL A 24 -6.35 20.92 4.37
CA VAL A 24 -5.10 20.16 4.33
C VAL A 24 -5.19 18.94 5.24
N LEU A 25 -4.89 17.76 4.67
CA LEU A 25 -4.72 16.50 5.39
C LEU A 25 -3.23 16.26 5.72
N PRO A 26 -2.91 15.49 6.78
CA PRO A 26 -3.84 14.87 7.73
C PRO A 26 -4.47 15.87 8.71
N ARG A 27 -5.69 15.57 9.14
CA ARG A 27 -6.35 16.30 10.21
C ARG A 27 -5.76 15.91 11.56
N ARG A 28 -5.72 16.88 12.48
CA ARG A 28 -5.18 16.70 13.83
C ARG A 28 -6.19 16.17 14.85
N ASP A 29 -7.45 16.02 14.46
CA ASP A 29 -8.56 15.52 15.29
C ASP A 29 -8.76 13.99 15.13
N MET A 30 -7.70 13.29 14.74
CA MET A 30 -7.67 11.83 14.82
C MET A 30 -7.71 11.39 16.28
N VAL A 31 -8.44 10.31 16.56
CA VAL A 31 -8.60 9.76 17.90
C VAL A 31 -8.52 8.25 17.88
N ALA A 32 -8.19 7.64 19.03
CA ALA A 32 -8.29 6.20 19.20
C ALA A 32 -9.74 5.74 18.91
N GLY A 33 -9.89 4.70 18.10
CA GLY A 33 -11.17 4.23 17.59
C GLY A 33 -11.45 4.61 16.13
N ASP A 34 -10.80 5.64 15.58
CA ASP A 34 -10.86 5.94 14.15
C ASP A 34 -10.46 4.72 13.32
N VAL A 35 -11.16 4.49 12.22
CA VAL A 35 -11.03 3.29 11.40
C VAL A 35 -9.98 3.51 10.31
N VAL A 36 -9.19 2.47 10.06
CA VAL A 36 -8.22 2.41 8.97
C VAL A 36 -8.77 1.51 7.87
N LEU A 37 -9.07 2.11 6.73
CA LEU A 37 -9.45 1.42 5.49
C LEU A 37 -8.22 1.26 4.60
N GLY A 38 -8.14 0.16 3.85
CA GLY A 38 -7.09 -0.13 2.87
C GLY A 38 -7.66 -0.24 1.47
N LEU A 39 -6.96 0.33 0.49
CA LEU A 39 -7.31 0.24 -0.93
C LEU A 39 -6.38 -0.73 -1.64
N GLN A 40 -6.96 -1.64 -2.40
CA GLN A 40 -6.22 -2.69 -3.09
C GLN A 40 -5.18 -2.13 -4.08
N SER A 41 -3.93 -2.59 -3.97
CA SER A 41 -2.89 -2.37 -4.98
C SER A 41 -3.13 -3.25 -6.21
N SER A 42 -2.49 -2.91 -7.33
CA SER A 42 -2.53 -3.71 -8.56
C SER A 42 -1.43 -4.79 -8.61
N GLY A 43 -0.51 -4.77 -7.65
CA GLY A 43 0.69 -5.59 -7.63
C GLY A 43 1.78 -4.94 -6.78
N VAL A 44 3.05 -5.21 -7.10
CA VAL A 44 4.21 -4.63 -6.39
C VAL A 44 4.34 -3.11 -6.56
N HIS A 45 3.58 -2.52 -7.49
CA HIS A 45 3.66 -1.11 -7.88
C HIS A 45 5.05 -0.73 -8.40
N SER A 46 5.73 0.24 -7.80
CA SER A 46 7.04 0.73 -8.24
C SER A 46 8.14 0.55 -7.17
N ASN A 47 7.90 -0.26 -6.13
CA ASN A 47 8.83 -0.44 -5.01
C ASN A 47 9.20 -1.91 -4.81
N GLY A 48 10.35 -2.16 -4.17
CA GLY A 48 10.83 -3.52 -3.87
C GLY A 48 11.45 -4.28 -5.06
N PHE A 49 11.59 -3.66 -6.24
CA PHE A 49 12.11 -4.33 -7.44
C PHE A 49 13.54 -4.85 -7.32
N SER A 50 14.37 -4.27 -6.45
CA SER A 50 15.71 -4.82 -6.17
C SER A 50 15.62 -6.23 -5.57
N LEU A 51 14.69 -6.45 -4.62
CA LEU A 51 14.45 -7.77 -4.04
C LEU A 51 13.78 -8.71 -5.04
N VAL A 52 12.79 -8.21 -5.82
CA VAL A 52 12.16 -8.99 -6.90
C VAL A 52 13.20 -9.53 -7.87
N ARG A 53 14.10 -8.68 -8.39
CA ARG A 53 15.15 -9.10 -9.33
C ARG A 53 16.08 -10.14 -8.73
N ARG A 54 16.44 -9.99 -7.45
CA ARG A 54 17.26 -10.97 -6.73
C ARG A 54 16.55 -12.32 -6.64
N ILE A 55 15.29 -12.35 -6.20
CA ILE A 55 14.50 -13.60 -6.09
C ILE A 55 14.37 -14.29 -7.46
N VAL A 56 14.10 -13.53 -8.53
CA VAL A 56 14.04 -14.07 -9.90
C VAL A 56 15.36 -14.72 -10.30
N ALA A 57 16.48 -14.06 -10.02
CA ALA A 57 17.82 -14.58 -10.32
C ALA A 57 18.16 -15.83 -9.50
N ASP A 58 17.88 -15.82 -8.20
CA ASP A 58 18.13 -16.94 -7.27
C ASP A 58 17.30 -18.19 -7.66
N GLN A 59 16.11 -17.99 -8.23
CA GLN A 59 15.26 -19.04 -8.77
C GLN A 59 15.65 -19.50 -10.19
N GLY A 60 16.66 -18.87 -10.81
CA GLY A 60 17.10 -19.17 -12.18
C GLY A 60 16.05 -18.87 -13.26
N LEU A 61 15.08 -17.99 -12.97
CA LEU A 61 13.98 -17.68 -13.88
C LEU A 61 14.38 -16.56 -14.86
N LYS A 62 13.83 -16.64 -16.07
CA LYS A 62 13.88 -15.56 -17.07
C LYS A 62 12.57 -14.78 -17.06
N PHE A 63 12.60 -13.50 -17.39
CA PHE A 63 11.39 -12.66 -17.40
C PHE A 63 10.38 -13.06 -18.49
N GLU A 64 10.83 -13.75 -19.54
CA GLU A 64 9.98 -14.27 -20.61
C GLU A 64 9.31 -15.60 -20.22
N ALA A 65 9.77 -16.26 -19.16
CA ALA A 65 9.18 -17.51 -18.69
C ALA A 65 7.74 -17.29 -18.17
N PRO A 66 6.89 -18.32 -18.16
CA PRO A 66 5.56 -18.23 -17.58
C PRO A 66 5.59 -17.78 -16.10
N ALA A 67 4.71 -16.86 -15.73
CA ALA A 67 4.61 -16.38 -14.35
C ALA A 67 3.99 -17.46 -13.43
N PRO A 68 4.67 -17.88 -12.34
CA PRO A 68 4.14 -18.91 -11.43
C PRO A 68 2.84 -18.53 -10.71
N PHE A 69 2.53 -17.22 -10.67
CA PHE A 69 1.39 -16.65 -9.95
C PHE A 69 0.34 -15.99 -10.86
N ALA A 70 0.56 -15.98 -12.18
CA ALA A 70 -0.33 -15.36 -13.16
C ALA A 70 -0.42 -16.22 -14.43
N LYS A 71 -1.47 -17.05 -14.50
CA LYS A 71 -1.65 -17.99 -15.61
C LYS A 71 -1.80 -17.25 -16.93
N GLY A 72 -1.02 -17.66 -17.93
CA GLY A 72 -1.09 -17.09 -19.29
C GLY A 72 -0.25 -15.83 -19.49
N GLU A 73 0.43 -15.33 -18.45
CA GLU A 73 1.35 -14.21 -18.56
C GLU A 73 2.80 -14.64 -18.41
N SER A 74 3.72 -13.87 -19.00
CA SER A 74 5.14 -13.98 -18.67
C SER A 74 5.44 -13.31 -17.33
N LEU A 75 6.49 -13.76 -16.66
CA LEU A 75 6.94 -13.24 -15.37
C LEU A 75 7.16 -11.73 -15.42
N GLY A 76 7.82 -11.24 -16.47
CA GLY A 76 8.06 -9.81 -16.67
C GLY A 76 6.78 -8.99 -16.80
N ARG A 77 5.80 -9.48 -17.57
CA ARG A 77 4.50 -8.79 -17.73
C ARG A 77 3.72 -8.75 -16.42
N ALA A 78 3.67 -9.88 -15.72
CA ALA A 78 2.96 -10.00 -14.45
C ALA A 78 3.59 -9.13 -13.33
N LEU A 79 4.91 -8.92 -13.37
CA LEU A 79 5.61 -8.03 -12.44
C LEU A 79 5.49 -6.54 -12.82
N LEU A 80 5.34 -6.22 -14.11
CA LEU A 80 5.22 -4.86 -14.64
C LEU A 80 3.78 -4.35 -14.72
N VAL A 81 2.85 -4.96 -13.97
CA VAL A 81 1.49 -4.42 -13.83
C VAL A 81 1.58 -2.96 -13.33
N PRO A 82 1.00 -1.98 -14.06
CA PRO A 82 1.14 -0.57 -13.70
C PRO A 82 0.62 -0.24 -12.31
N THR A 83 1.28 0.72 -11.65
CA THR A 83 0.83 1.27 -10.37
C THR A 83 -0.60 1.81 -10.47
N ARG A 84 -1.44 1.43 -9.52
CA ARG A 84 -2.82 1.92 -9.39
C ARG A 84 -2.80 3.40 -9.01
N ILE A 85 -3.61 4.22 -9.69
CA ILE A 85 -3.73 5.65 -9.43
C ILE A 85 -5.05 5.93 -8.70
N TYR A 86 -4.98 6.40 -7.45
CA TYR A 86 -6.13 6.57 -6.55
C TYR A 86 -6.74 7.98 -6.55
N VAL A 87 -6.29 8.89 -7.43
CA VAL A 87 -6.65 10.32 -7.33
C VAL A 87 -8.16 10.57 -7.38
N LYS A 88 -8.90 9.88 -8.26
CA LYS A 88 -10.34 10.10 -8.44
C LYS A 88 -11.14 9.61 -7.23
N SER A 89 -10.81 8.43 -6.72
CA SER A 89 -11.45 7.82 -5.56
C SER A 89 -11.11 8.56 -4.26
N ALA A 90 -9.86 8.97 -4.09
CA ALA A 90 -9.45 9.82 -2.96
C ALA A 90 -10.19 11.17 -2.94
N LEU A 91 -10.30 11.84 -4.09
CA LEU A 91 -11.04 13.11 -4.19
C LEU A 91 -12.54 12.94 -3.94
N ALA A 92 -13.14 11.80 -4.32
CA ALA A 92 -14.53 11.50 -3.97
C ALA A 92 -14.71 11.33 -2.46
N ALA A 93 -13.86 10.52 -1.82
CA ALA A 93 -13.88 10.31 -0.37
C ALA A 93 -13.66 11.61 0.43
N ILE A 94 -12.76 12.50 -0.03
CA ILE A 94 -12.54 13.81 0.60
C ILE A 94 -13.83 14.64 0.61
N ARG A 95 -14.60 14.63 -0.48
CA ARG A 95 -15.82 15.43 -0.59
C ARG A 95 -16.99 14.86 0.23
N GLU A 96 -17.06 13.54 0.38
CA GLU A 96 -18.28 12.86 0.83
C GLU A 96 -18.14 12.19 2.21
N SER A 97 -16.92 11.88 2.66
CA SER A 97 -16.72 10.93 3.76
C SER A 97 -15.92 11.45 4.95
N ASP A 98 -15.64 12.76 4.98
CA ASP A 98 -14.90 13.43 6.06
C ASP A 98 -13.58 12.71 6.41
N VAL A 99 -12.75 12.51 5.38
CA VAL A 99 -11.48 11.80 5.54
C VAL A 99 -10.55 12.58 6.46
N LYS A 100 -9.94 11.88 7.41
CA LYS A 100 -8.94 12.44 8.34
C LYS A 100 -7.52 12.33 7.81
N GLY A 101 -7.21 11.34 7.00
CA GLY A 101 -5.88 11.22 6.40
C GLY A 101 -5.76 10.11 5.39
N PHE A 102 -4.73 10.20 4.56
CA PHE A 102 -4.29 9.15 3.65
C PHE A 102 -2.81 8.86 3.85
N ALA A 103 -2.41 7.59 3.71
CA ALA A 103 -1.00 7.26 3.49
C ALA A 103 -0.87 6.37 2.24
N HIS A 104 0.01 6.78 1.33
CA HIS A 104 0.36 5.98 0.14
C HIS A 104 1.39 4.94 0.57
N ILE A 105 1.10 3.67 0.32
CA ILE A 105 1.97 2.56 0.70
C ILE A 105 3.00 2.32 -0.41
N THR A 106 4.23 2.77 -0.18
CA THR A 106 5.33 2.74 -1.14
C THR A 106 6.52 1.93 -0.58
N GLY A 107 7.77 2.35 -0.80
CA GLY A 107 8.93 1.76 -0.13
C GLY A 107 8.80 1.90 1.38
N GLY A 108 9.14 0.86 2.13
CA GLY A 108 8.86 0.78 3.57
C GLY A 108 7.51 0.15 3.93
N GLY A 109 6.66 -0.14 2.92
CA GLY A 109 5.42 -0.90 3.07
C GLY A 109 4.44 -0.26 4.06
N LEU A 110 3.55 -1.06 4.65
CA LEU A 110 2.62 -0.56 5.66
C LEU A 110 3.37 -0.07 6.90
N THR A 111 4.44 -0.78 7.28
CA THR A 111 5.18 -0.56 8.51
C THR A 111 5.78 0.85 8.61
N GLU A 112 6.36 1.37 7.52
CA GLU A 112 7.01 2.70 7.55
C GLU A 112 6.12 3.84 7.02
N ASN A 113 5.14 3.54 6.14
CA ASN A 113 4.33 4.59 5.52
C ASN A 113 3.09 4.92 6.34
N ALA A 114 2.42 3.92 6.91
CA ALA A 114 1.16 4.14 7.62
C ALA A 114 1.30 5.09 8.83
N PRO A 115 2.36 5.00 9.67
CA PRO A 115 2.47 5.89 10.82
C PRO A 115 2.63 7.38 10.50
N ARG A 116 3.10 7.73 9.28
CA ARG A 116 3.38 9.12 8.88
C ARG A 116 2.15 10.02 8.80
N VAL A 117 0.95 9.43 8.80
CA VAL A 117 -0.33 10.17 8.72
C VAL A 117 -0.97 10.37 10.09
N VAL A 118 -0.44 9.74 11.14
CA VAL A 118 -1.06 9.65 12.46
C VAL A 118 -0.31 10.56 13.47
N PRO A 119 -0.99 11.20 14.43
CA PRO A 119 -0.35 11.98 15.51
C PRO A 119 0.45 11.13 16.51
N ASP A 120 1.41 11.74 17.21
CA ASP A 120 2.35 11.11 18.16
C ASP A 120 1.72 10.46 19.41
N ASP A 121 0.41 10.59 19.63
CA ASP A 121 -0.31 9.94 20.74
C ASP A 121 -1.14 8.74 20.29
N LEU A 122 -1.01 8.34 19.01
CA LEU A 122 -1.77 7.26 18.40
C LEU A 122 -0.86 6.27 17.65
N ASP A 123 -1.21 4.99 17.76
CA ASP A 123 -0.64 3.90 16.97
C ASP A 123 -1.72 3.34 16.03
N ILE A 124 -1.28 2.56 15.04
CA ILE A 124 -2.17 1.91 14.08
C ILE A 124 -2.22 0.42 14.38
N GLU A 125 -3.40 -0.10 14.73
CA GLU A 125 -3.64 -1.53 14.84
C GLU A 125 -4.14 -2.07 13.49
N VAL A 126 -3.44 -3.06 12.93
CA VAL A 126 -3.81 -3.71 11.66
C VAL A 126 -4.04 -5.20 11.90
N ASP A 127 -5.21 -5.70 11.52
CA ASP A 127 -5.51 -7.12 11.43
C ASP A 127 -5.06 -7.66 10.08
N LEU A 128 -3.99 -8.47 10.06
CA LEU A 128 -3.44 -9.06 8.85
C LEU A 128 -4.36 -10.10 8.20
N ALA A 129 -5.36 -10.60 8.93
CA ALA A 129 -6.37 -11.50 8.37
C ALA A 129 -7.49 -10.75 7.60
N SER A 130 -7.50 -9.41 7.63
CA SER A 130 -8.56 -8.60 7.01
C SER A 130 -8.48 -8.50 5.48
N TRP A 131 -7.39 -8.94 4.87
CA TRP A 131 -7.28 -9.08 3.42
C TRP A 131 -6.40 -10.28 3.03
N MET A 132 -6.53 -10.70 1.78
CA MET A 132 -5.64 -11.69 1.17
C MET A 132 -4.66 -10.96 0.24
N PRO A 133 -3.33 -11.10 0.41
CA PRO A 133 -2.37 -10.57 -0.53
C PRO A 133 -2.59 -11.11 -1.95
N LEU A 134 -2.26 -10.30 -2.95
CA LEU A 134 -2.24 -10.77 -4.33
C LEU A 134 -1.24 -11.93 -4.51
N PRO A 135 -1.50 -12.89 -5.43
CA PRO A 135 -0.66 -14.07 -5.62
C PRO A 135 0.84 -13.79 -5.84
N VAL A 136 1.19 -12.63 -6.40
CA VAL A 136 2.58 -12.19 -6.56
C VAL A 136 3.33 -12.11 -5.23
N PHE A 137 2.69 -11.64 -4.14
CA PHE A 137 3.33 -11.51 -2.84
C PHE A 137 3.52 -12.86 -2.16
N GLN A 138 2.54 -13.75 -2.29
CA GLN A 138 2.64 -15.14 -1.84
C GLN A 138 3.80 -15.87 -2.53
N TRP A 139 3.92 -15.68 -3.84
CA TRP A 139 5.04 -16.24 -4.60
C TRP A 139 6.38 -15.64 -4.17
N LEU A 140 6.48 -14.32 -4.03
CA LEU A 140 7.71 -13.65 -3.59
C LEU A 140 8.16 -14.11 -2.20
N ALA A 141 7.24 -14.21 -1.24
CA ALA A 141 7.53 -14.70 0.11
C ALA A 141 8.08 -16.13 0.08
N ARG A 142 7.41 -17.05 -0.63
CA ARG A 142 7.82 -18.45 -0.71
C ARG A 142 9.11 -18.66 -1.51
N ALA A 143 9.23 -18.02 -2.68
CA ALA A 143 10.38 -18.17 -3.56
C ALA A 143 11.64 -17.48 -3.01
N GLY A 144 11.48 -16.38 -2.28
CA GLY A 144 12.58 -15.66 -1.65
C GLY A 144 12.91 -16.11 -0.22
N GLY A 145 12.06 -16.94 0.39
CA GLY A 145 12.17 -17.27 1.82
C GLY A 145 12.08 -16.03 2.72
N VAL A 146 11.29 -15.03 2.30
CA VAL A 146 11.18 -13.74 3.00
C VAL A 146 10.16 -13.85 4.12
N ASP A 147 10.54 -13.44 5.33
CA ASP A 147 9.62 -13.46 6.46
C ASP A 147 8.51 -12.41 6.32
N GLU A 148 7.39 -12.63 7.02
CA GLU A 148 6.19 -11.78 6.93
C GLU A 148 6.46 -10.32 7.29
N ARG A 149 7.33 -10.04 8.27
CA ARG A 149 7.61 -8.67 8.70
C ARG A 149 8.43 -7.94 7.64
N GLU A 150 9.41 -8.62 7.05
CA GLU A 150 10.19 -8.07 5.94
C GLU A 150 9.31 -7.88 4.69
N MET A 151 8.37 -8.79 4.41
CA MET A 151 7.38 -8.59 3.35
C MET A 151 6.54 -7.33 3.56
N LEU A 152 6.02 -7.11 4.78
CA LEU A 152 5.23 -5.93 5.15
C LEU A 152 6.04 -4.62 5.19
N ARG A 153 7.36 -4.71 5.34
CA ARG A 153 8.29 -3.57 5.31
C ARG A 153 8.82 -3.27 3.90
N THR A 154 8.96 -4.27 3.04
CA THR A 154 9.50 -4.05 1.68
C THR A 154 8.39 -3.80 0.67
N PHE A 155 7.25 -4.48 0.80
CA PHE A 155 6.16 -4.43 -0.17
C PHE A 155 4.86 -3.88 0.43
N ASN A 156 3.98 -3.44 -0.46
CA ASN A 156 2.63 -3.01 -0.11
C ASN A 156 1.69 -4.18 0.26
N CYS A 157 2.08 -5.43 -0.05
CA CYS A 157 1.36 -6.67 0.28
C CYS A 157 -0.13 -6.69 -0.11
N GLY A 158 -0.51 -5.94 -1.14
CA GLY A 158 -1.89 -5.87 -1.64
C GLY A 158 -2.64 -4.60 -1.25
N ILE A 159 -2.07 -3.75 -0.39
CA ILE A 159 -2.68 -2.47 0.03
C ILE A 159 -1.82 -1.32 -0.48
N GLY A 160 -2.28 -0.58 -1.50
CA GLY A 160 -1.51 0.53 -2.05
C GLY A 160 -1.78 1.87 -1.39
N MET A 161 -2.88 2.02 -0.66
CA MET A 161 -3.19 3.25 0.09
C MET A 161 -4.03 2.90 1.31
N ILE A 162 -3.85 3.63 2.40
CA ILE A 162 -4.77 3.60 3.54
C ILE A 162 -5.53 4.93 3.66
N VAL A 163 -6.71 4.86 4.25
CA VAL A 163 -7.60 5.98 4.53
C VAL A 163 -8.01 5.92 5.99
N VAL A 164 -7.86 7.01 6.72
CA VAL A 164 -8.29 7.14 8.12
C VAL A 164 -9.57 7.95 8.18
N VAL A 165 -10.60 7.41 8.84
CA VAL A 165 -11.91 8.04 8.98
C VAL A 165 -12.46 7.83 10.39
N ALA A 166 -13.38 8.69 10.82
CA ALA A 166 -14.12 8.45 12.06
C ALA A 166 -14.88 7.11 11.99
N GLU A 167 -15.01 6.41 13.13
CA GLU A 167 -15.70 5.12 13.19
C GLU A 167 -17.12 5.19 12.59
N ALA A 168 -17.87 6.23 12.92
CA ALA A 168 -19.23 6.45 12.41
C ALA A 168 -19.29 6.75 10.90
N ARG A 169 -18.16 7.05 10.25
CA ARG A 169 -18.06 7.34 8.80
C ARG A 169 -17.44 6.17 8.02
N ALA A 170 -16.99 5.11 8.69
CA ALA A 170 -16.24 4.03 8.07
C ALA A 170 -17.00 3.34 6.93
N ASP A 171 -18.26 2.98 7.15
CA ASP A 171 -19.06 2.25 6.16
C ASP A 171 -19.41 3.15 4.96
N ASP A 172 -19.71 4.43 5.21
CA ASP A 172 -19.98 5.40 4.15
C ASP A 172 -18.73 5.69 3.31
N ALA A 173 -17.57 5.86 3.95
CA ALA A 173 -16.29 6.01 3.27
C ALA A 173 -15.96 4.80 2.40
N ALA A 174 -16.12 3.58 2.94
CA ALA A 174 -15.90 2.35 2.19
C ALA A 174 -16.83 2.27 0.97
N ARG A 175 -18.11 2.63 1.13
CA ARG A 175 -19.07 2.70 0.02
C ARG A 175 -18.65 3.70 -1.05
N VAL A 176 -18.33 4.95 -0.70
CA VAL A 176 -17.89 5.99 -1.66
C VAL A 176 -16.65 5.54 -2.43
N LEU A 177 -15.67 4.96 -1.74
CA LEU A 177 -14.45 4.44 -2.36
C LEU A 177 -14.74 3.27 -3.29
N SER A 178 -15.66 2.37 -2.91
CA SER A 178 -16.09 1.26 -3.77
C SER A 178 -16.92 1.69 -4.97
N ASP A 179 -17.82 2.66 -4.82
CA ASP A 179 -18.58 3.27 -5.91
C ASP A 179 -17.64 3.98 -6.91
N ALA A 180 -16.51 4.50 -6.43
CA ALA A 180 -15.43 5.05 -7.25
C ALA A 180 -14.50 3.99 -7.89
N GLY A 181 -14.79 2.70 -7.69
CA GLY A 181 -14.11 1.58 -8.34
C GLY A 181 -12.97 0.96 -7.55
N GLU A 182 -12.82 1.26 -6.25
CA GLU A 182 -11.80 0.64 -5.41
C GLU A 182 -12.31 -0.61 -4.68
N ARG A 183 -11.44 -1.61 -4.54
CA ARG A 183 -11.66 -2.68 -3.56
C ARG A 183 -11.13 -2.21 -2.21
N VAL A 184 -12.04 -2.13 -1.24
CA VAL A 184 -11.78 -1.59 0.09
C VAL A 184 -11.76 -2.69 1.14
N PHE A 185 -10.81 -2.62 2.07
CA PHE A 185 -10.70 -3.53 3.21
C PHE A 185 -10.72 -2.71 4.50
N ARG A 186 -11.43 -3.18 5.53
CA ARG A 186 -11.31 -2.60 6.88
C ARG A 186 -10.13 -3.25 7.58
N LEU A 187 -8.98 -2.57 7.56
CA LEU A 187 -7.72 -3.11 8.06
C LEU A 187 -7.66 -3.16 9.59
N GLY A 188 -8.26 -2.17 10.23
CA GLY A 188 -8.21 -2.04 11.67
C GLY A 188 -8.56 -0.63 12.11
N ARG A 189 -7.81 -0.08 13.07
CA ARG A 189 -8.16 1.17 13.75
C ARG A 189 -6.94 1.84 14.38
N LEU A 190 -7.08 3.13 14.67
CA LEU A 190 -6.18 3.83 15.56
C LEU A 190 -6.41 3.40 17.00
N ILE A 191 -5.32 3.28 17.75
CA ILE A 191 -5.30 2.94 19.17
C ILE A 191 -4.38 3.93 19.91
N LYS A 192 -4.45 3.97 21.23
CA LYS A 192 -3.53 4.81 22.02
C LYS A 192 -2.08 4.40 21.80
N GLY A 193 -1.25 5.36 21.39
CA GLY A 193 0.19 5.28 21.32
C GLY A 193 0.83 5.92 22.55
N ASN A 194 2.15 5.79 22.66
CA ASN A 194 2.94 6.33 23.78
C ASN A 194 4.16 7.13 23.28
N GLY A 195 4.11 7.69 22.06
CA GLY A 195 5.23 8.35 21.41
C GLY A 195 5.17 8.17 19.89
N GLU A 196 6.34 8.15 19.24
CA GLU A 196 6.42 8.03 17.77
C GLU A 196 5.47 6.95 17.23
N PRO A 197 4.57 7.29 16.29
CA PRO A 197 3.54 6.36 15.83
C PRO A 197 4.13 5.09 15.22
N THR A 198 3.52 3.95 15.52
CA THR A 198 3.94 2.64 15.03
C THR A 198 2.75 1.81 14.52
N VAL A 199 3.05 0.76 13.75
CA VAL A 199 2.07 -0.24 13.33
C VAL A 199 2.14 -1.46 14.25
N ARG A 200 1.00 -1.80 14.86
CA ARG A 200 0.81 -3.01 15.68
C ARG A 200 -0.01 -4.03 14.89
N TYR A 201 0.68 -5.03 14.35
CA TYR A 201 0.04 -6.11 13.60
C TYR A 201 -0.60 -7.16 14.53
N LYS A 202 -1.79 -7.63 14.15
CA LYS A 202 -2.48 -8.79 14.72
C LYS A 202 -2.69 -9.86 13.64
N GLY A 203 -2.76 -11.11 14.06
CA GLY A 203 -2.97 -12.23 13.14
C GLY A 203 -1.74 -12.54 12.30
N ARG A 204 -1.97 -13.15 11.13
CA ARG A 204 -0.95 -13.46 10.12
C ARG A 204 -1.47 -13.10 8.75
N LEU A 205 -0.57 -12.66 7.90
CA LEU A 205 -0.83 -12.37 6.50
C LEU A 205 -0.83 -13.69 5.71
N GLY A 206 -1.79 -13.87 4.81
CA GLY A 206 -1.90 -15.07 3.97
C GLY A 206 -0.85 -15.13 2.86
N LEU A 207 0.44 -15.29 3.23
CA LEU A 207 1.60 -15.43 2.33
C LEU A 207 1.89 -16.90 1.95
#